data_AF-I3SIB5-F1
#
_entry.id   AF-I3SIB5-F1
#
_cell.length_a   1.000
_cell.length_b   1.000
_cell.length_c   1.000
_cell.angle_alpha   90.00
_cell.angle_beta   90.00
_cell.angle_gamma   90.00
#
_symmetry.space_group_name_H-M   'P 1'
#
loop_
_entity.id
_entity.type
_entity.pdbx_description
1 polymer ?
#
loop_
_entity_poly.entity_id
_entity_poly.type
_entity_poly.pdbx_seq_one_letter_code
_entity_poly.pdbx_strand_id
1 'polypeptide(L)'
;MGRFPYTPPDQSERWESIFELIETIVDKPPPSAPSEQFSSEFCSFISACLQKDPGSRLSAQELMELPFISMYDDLHVDLSAYFSDAGSPLATL
;
A
#
# COMPACT_ATOMS: atom_id res chain seq x y z
N MET A 1 0.99 -1.61 -12.40
CA MET A 1 1.84 -2.65 -11.76
C MET A 1 2.44 -2.07 -10.50
N GLY A 2 2.23 -2.72 -9.35
CA GLY A 2 2.82 -2.29 -8.07
C GLY A 2 4.32 -2.58 -8.02
N ARG A 3 5.09 -1.69 -7.38
CA ARG A 3 6.52 -1.88 -7.11
C ARG A 3 6.71 -2.08 -5.61
N PHE A 4 7.56 -3.03 -5.24
CA PHE A 4 7.93 -3.21 -3.84
C PHE A 4 8.63 -1.93 -3.32
N PRO A 5 8.23 -1.40 -2.15
CA PRO A 5 8.62 -0.04 -1.77
C PRO A 5 10.02 0.08 -1.14
N TYR A 6 10.64 -1.04 -0.77
CA TYR A 6 12.01 -1.05 -0.23
C TYR A 6 13.00 -1.53 -1.29
N THR A 7 14.22 -1.02 -1.22
CA THR A 7 15.36 -1.46 -2.02
C THR A 7 16.46 -1.98 -1.11
N PRO A 8 17.27 -2.96 -1.57
CA PRO A 8 18.47 -3.38 -0.86
C PRO A 8 19.38 -2.19 -0.49
N PRO A 9 20.06 -2.22 0.66
CA PRO A 9 20.96 -1.15 1.11
C PRO A 9 22.09 -0.82 0.11
N ASP A 10 22.56 -1.83 -0.62
CA ASP A 10 23.59 -1.72 -1.66
C ASP A 10 23.02 -1.32 -3.04
N GLN A 11 21.70 -1.09 -3.13
CA GLN A 11 20.98 -0.73 -4.35
C GLN A 11 21.03 -1.80 -5.45
N SER A 12 21.33 -3.05 -5.09
CA SER A 12 21.26 -4.17 -6.02
C SER A 12 19.81 -4.54 -6.37
N GLU A 13 19.64 -5.44 -7.34
CA GLU A 13 18.32 -5.93 -7.76
C GLU A 13 17.72 -6.96 -6.79
N ARG A 14 18.52 -7.56 -5.89
CA ARG A 14 18.10 -8.66 -5.02
C ARG A 14 18.62 -8.46 -3.60
N TRP A 15 17.78 -8.81 -2.63
CA TRP A 15 18.18 -8.90 -1.24
C TRP A 15 19.15 -10.07 -1.05
N GLU A 16 20.22 -9.86 -0.30
CA GLU A 16 21.19 -10.92 0.04
C GLU A 16 20.55 -11.95 0.98
N SER A 17 19.62 -11.51 1.84
CA SER A 17 18.88 -12.36 2.76
C SER A 17 17.54 -11.76 3.16
N ILE A 18 16.61 -12.62 3.60
CA ILE A 18 15.34 -12.17 4.21
C ILE A 18 15.57 -11.37 5.49
N PHE A 19 16.65 -11.64 6.23
CA PHE A 19 16.97 -10.90 7.46
C PHE A 19 17.29 -9.43 7.17
N GLU A 20 18.01 -9.15 6.08
CA GLU A 20 18.32 -7.78 5.65
C GLU A 20 17.07 -6.99 5.27
N LEU A 21 16.10 -7.66 4.63
CA LEU A 21 14.79 -7.07 4.35
C LEU A 21 14.03 -6.74 5.64
N ILE A 22 13.99 -7.68 6.59
CA ILE A 22 13.32 -7.48 7.88
C ILE A 22 13.97 -6.31 8.63
N GLU A 23 15.29 -6.26 8.71
CA GLU A 23 16.04 -5.14 9.30
C GLU A 23 15.69 -3.82 8.61
N THR A 24 15.62 -3.80 7.27
CA THR A 24 15.24 -2.60 6.53
C THR A 24 13.83 -2.12 6.88
N ILE A 25 12.86 -3.04 6.99
CA ILE A 25 11.49 -2.71 7.41
C ILE A 25 11.48 -2.18 8.86
N VAL A 26 12.29 -2.76 9.74
CA VAL A 26 12.40 -2.39 11.16
C VAL A 26 13.11 -1.06 11.36
N ASP A 27 14.04 -0.66 10.50
CA ASP A 27 14.89 0.52 10.73
C ASP A 27 14.52 1.72 9.85
N LYS A 28 14.15 1.50 8.58
CA LYS A 28 13.81 2.60 7.67
C LYS A 28 12.41 3.17 7.97
N PRO A 29 12.13 4.42 7.55
CA PRO A 29 10.78 4.98 7.62
C PRO A 29 9.78 4.09 6.88
N PRO A 30 8.51 4.06 7.31
CA PRO A 30 7.48 3.34 6.59
C PRO A 30 7.31 3.95 5.18
N PRO A 31 6.98 3.13 4.18
CA PRO A 31 6.78 3.64 2.84
C PRO A 31 5.49 4.44 2.78
N SER A 32 5.45 5.38 1.84
CA SER A 32 4.30 6.26 1.62
C SER A 32 3.86 6.19 0.16
N ALA A 33 2.57 6.37 -0.09
CA ALA A 33 2.06 6.47 -1.45
C ALA A 33 2.58 7.77 -2.11
N PRO A 34 3.06 7.73 -3.37
CA PRO A 34 3.51 8.92 -4.10
C PRO A 34 2.39 9.96 -4.27
N SER A 35 2.52 11.12 -3.62
CA SER A 35 1.53 12.21 -3.66
C SER A 35 1.25 12.75 -5.07
N GLU A 36 2.24 12.67 -5.96
CA GLU A 36 2.10 13.13 -7.36
C GLU A 36 1.24 12.20 -8.23
N GLN A 37 0.98 10.98 -7.76
CA GLN A 37 0.24 9.95 -8.52
C GLN A 37 -1.12 9.61 -7.91
N PHE A 38 -1.32 9.88 -6.63
CA PHE A 38 -2.48 9.43 -5.88
C PHE A 38 -3.18 10.58 -5.14
N SER A 39 -4.47 10.39 -4.83
CA SER A 39 -5.24 11.39 -4.10
C SER A 39 -4.73 11.56 -2.66
N SER A 40 -5.01 12.72 -2.08
CA SER A 40 -4.56 13.04 -0.71
C SER A 40 -5.18 12.10 0.33
N GLU A 41 -6.42 11.68 0.11
CA GLU A 41 -7.18 10.75 0.94
C GLU A 41 -6.55 9.36 0.90
N PHE A 42 -6.16 8.88 -0.30
CA PHE A 42 -5.44 7.61 -0.43
C PHE A 42 -4.08 7.65 0.27
N CYS A 43 -3.29 8.70 0.04
CA CYS A 43 -2.01 8.88 0.71
C CYS A 43 -2.17 8.89 2.23
N SER A 44 -3.16 9.63 2.75
CA SER A 44 -3.48 9.67 4.18
C SER A 44 -3.89 8.30 4.73
N PHE A 45 -4.73 7.56 4.01
CA PHE A 45 -5.17 6.22 4.40
C PHE A 45 -4.00 5.22 4.47
N ILE A 46 -3.13 5.21 3.47
CA ILE A 46 -1.94 4.35 3.45
C ILE A 46 -0.97 4.71 4.57
N SER A 47 -0.74 6.01 4.80
CA SER A 47 0.11 6.47 5.91
C SER A 47 -0.45 6.09 7.27
N ALA A 48 -1.78 6.09 7.47
CA ALA A 48 -2.40 5.63 8.71
C ALA A 48 -2.24 4.12 8.93
N CYS A 49 -2.29 3.32 7.86
CA CYS A 49 -2.08 1.87 7.92
C CYS A 49 -0.64 1.49 8.30
N LEU A 50 0.35 2.24 7.81
CA LEU A 50 1.76 1.84 7.84
C LEU A 50 2.56 2.47 8.99
N GLN A 51 1.89 2.97 10.03
CA GLN A 51 2.57 3.50 11.22
C GLN A 51 3.38 2.41 11.92
N LYS A 52 4.67 2.69 12.18
CA LYS A 52 5.58 1.74 12.83
C LYS A 52 5.30 1.61 14.32
N ASP A 53 4.99 2.73 14.97
CA ASP A 53 4.54 2.73 16.35
C ASP A 53 3.12 2.12 16.42
N PRO A 54 2.92 1.01 17.16
CA PRO A 54 1.61 0.36 17.23
C PRO A 54 0.53 1.25 17.87
N GLY A 55 0.90 2.14 18.80
CA GLY A 55 -0.05 3.05 19.45
C GLY A 55 -0.56 4.15 18.52
N SER A 56 0.23 4.49 17.49
CA SER A 56 -0.12 5.47 16.47
C SER A 56 -0.82 4.85 15.25
N ARG A 57 -0.82 3.52 15.12
CA ARG A 57 -1.46 2.82 14.01
C ARG A 57 -2.95 2.69 14.25
N LEU A 58 -3.75 3.29 13.37
CA LEU A 58 -5.21 3.21 13.46
C LEU A 58 -5.68 1.75 13.35
N SER A 59 -6.68 1.42 14.16
CA SER A 59 -7.39 0.14 14.08
C SER A 59 -8.20 0.05 12.78
N ALA A 60 -8.60 -1.16 12.41
CA ALA A 60 -9.45 -1.36 11.24
C ALA A 60 -10.77 -0.56 11.34
N GLN A 61 -11.33 -0.43 12.54
CA GLN A 61 -12.55 0.36 12.75
C GLN A 61 -12.31 1.85 12.49
N GLU A 62 -11.23 2.42 13.03
CA GLU A 62 -10.88 3.83 12.81
C GLU A 62 -10.50 4.10 11.34
N LEU A 63 -9.84 3.14 10.67
CA LEU A 63 -9.52 3.23 9.24
C LEU A 63 -10.77 3.28 8.36
N MET A 64 -11.84 2.57 8.73
CA MET A 64 -13.12 2.59 8.00
C MET A 64 -13.83 3.95 8.07
N GLU A 65 -13.48 4.80 9.04
CA GLU A 65 -14.03 6.15 9.19
C GLU A 65 -13.27 7.19 8.35
N LEU A 66 -12.14 6.84 7.73
CA LEU A 66 -11.37 7.76 6.91
C LEU A 66 -12.08 8.07 5.58
N PRO A 67 -11.99 9.31 5.05
CA PRO A 67 -12.69 9.73 3.84
C PRO A 67 -12.43 8.85 2.62
N PHE A 68 -11.23 8.27 2.51
CA PHE A 68 -10.85 7.40 1.40
C PHE A 68 -11.82 6.21 1.21
N ILE A 69 -12.33 5.64 2.31
CA ILE A 69 -13.17 4.44 2.27
C ILE A 69 -14.57 4.75 1.71
N SER A 70 -15.13 5.91 2.03
CA SER A 70 -16.51 6.28 1.64
C SER A 70 -16.58 7.20 0.42
N MET A 71 -15.44 7.67 -0.10
CA MET A 71 -15.36 8.65 -1.20
C MET A 71 -16.12 8.24 -2.47
N TYR A 72 -16.31 6.94 -2.68
CA TYR A 72 -16.93 6.40 -3.89
C TYR A 72 -18.15 5.50 -3.60
N ASP A 73 -18.73 5.58 -2.39
CA ASP A 73 -19.90 4.75 -2.01
C ASP A 73 -21.11 5.01 -2.92
N ASP A 74 -21.24 6.23 -3.44
CA ASP A 74 -22.32 6.61 -4.37
C ASP A 74 -22.06 6.18 -5.82
N LEU A 75 -20.87 5.66 -6.13
CA LEU A 75 -20.55 5.19 -7.48
C LEU A 75 -20.84 3.69 -7.62
N HIS A 76 -21.61 3.35 -8.65
CA HIS A 76 -21.76 1.95 -9.05
C HIS A 76 -20.53 1.49 -9.83
N VAL A 77 -19.53 0.97 -9.10
CA VAL A 77 -18.31 0.39 -9.69
C VAL A 77 -18.49 -1.11 -9.92
N ASP A 78 -18.56 -1.53 -11.18
CA ASP A 78 -18.59 -2.95 -11.54
C ASP A 78 -17.17 -3.53 -11.58
N LEU A 79 -16.72 -4.01 -10.41
CA LEU A 79 -15.42 -4.67 -10.29
C LEU A 79 -15.38 -5.99 -11.09
N SER A 80 -16.51 -6.68 -11.26
CA SER A 80 -16.57 -7.95 -11.99
C SER A 80 -16.27 -7.73 -13.48
N ALA A 81 -16.88 -6.72 -14.09
CA ALA A 81 -16.60 -6.32 -15.46
C ALA A 81 -15.13 -5.87 -15.60
N TYR A 82 -14.62 -5.07 -14.66
CA TYR A 82 -13.22 -4.63 -14.66
C TYR A 82 -12.24 -5.81 -14.69
N PHE A 83 -12.39 -6.81 -13.82
CA PHE A 83 -11.49 -7.98 -13.79
C PHE A 83 -11.64 -8.90 -15.01
N SER A 84 -12.81 -8.89 -15.65
CA SER A 84 -13.04 -9.65 -16.89
C SER A 84 -12.35 -8.99 -18.09
N ASP A 85 -12.36 -7.66 -18.16
CA ASP A 85 -11.76 -6.87 -19.26
C ASP A 85 -10.25 -6.68 -19.09
N ALA A 86 -9.79 -6.34 -17.88
CA ALA A 86 -8.38 -6.14 -17.58
C ALA A 86 -7.56 -7.44 -17.70
N GLY A 87 -8.22 -8.60 -17.80
CA GLY A 87 -7.63 -9.91 -17.57
C GLY A 87 -7.26 -10.08 -16.10
N SER A 88 -7.39 -11.29 -15.56
CA SER A 88 -7.01 -11.53 -14.15
C SER A 88 -5.51 -11.26 -13.99
N PRO A 89 -5.07 -10.22 -13.25
CA PRO A 89 -3.65 -9.97 -13.02
C PRO A 89 -2.99 -11.10 -12.22
N LEU A 90 -3.81 -11.94 -11.57
CA LEU A 90 -3.42 -13.12 -10.80
C LEU A 90 -3.11 -14.34 -11.67
N ALA A 91 -3.42 -14.31 -12.97
CA ALA A 91 -3.24 -15.47 -13.86
C ALA A 91 -1.86 -15.53 -14.55
N THR A 92 -0.91 -14.64 -14.22
CA THR A 92 0.43 -14.60 -14.86
C THR A 92 1.59 -14.76 -13.88
N LEU A 93 1.41 -15.51 -12.79
CA LEU A 93 2.54 -16.07 -12.04
C LEU A 93 2.75 -17.53 -12.40
#